data_AF-A0AAQ0Q8Y8-F1
#
_entry.id   AF-A0AAQ0Q8Y8-F1
#
_cell.length_a   1.000
_cell.length_b   1.000
_cell.length_c   1.000
_cell.angle_alpha   90.00
_cell.angle_beta   90.00
_cell.angle_gamma   90.00
#
_symmetry.space_group_name_H-M   'P 1'
#
loop_
_entity.id
_entity.type
_entity.pdbx_description
1 polymer ?
#
loop_
_entity_poly.entity_id
_entity_poly.type
_entity_poly.pdbx_seq_one_letter_code
_entity_poly.pdbx_strand_id
1 'polypeptide(L)'
;MKKYSAAAVALIAAMCAGCLVASAASGSEDQPTPVYNSTRSAVERVMKRAVPRLQYDGGMPADSLDAWREAMSEAMRGLMRHPDAPAASPRKVTESRRDGYVIERWESFPLDENPVAYFVMRPDSADVSRAAVLCIPGSGQTKELLAGERSGNFMLDGEADSIVRRAAMGLHFVKRGLTAVVVDNPCFGEQSDGGVYDDITPSRFLLETGWSYLGLASWYDKVVLDWMKTQPDIDKNRIIVSGFSLGTEPMMALGLLDSSIYAFVYNDFLCRTRERALVLNARDEDGRRGYPNSIRHLIPGFLTQFDFPDIVAALSPRPVICTEGGLDRDFRLIEDAYRKSGAPEAFEWHHYAKYADEASRTDYDALPDGLSRDEFYRMVNVDGPNHYFKMEWVGPWLDRLLRSMPTAE
;
A
#
# COMPACT_ATOMS: atom_id res chain seq x y z
N MET A 1 62.93 -43.16 -3.91
CA MET A 1 62.77 -44.23 -4.93
C MET A 1 61.28 -44.60 -5.04
N LYS A 2 60.88 -45.58 -5.86
CA LYS A 2 59.49 -45.79 -6.35
C LYS A 2 58.43 -46.17 -5.27
N LYS A 3 57.17 -45.76 -5.52
CA LYS A 3 55.88 -46.12 -4.84
C LYS A 3 55.73 -45.57 -3.40
N TYR A 4 54.56 -45.23 -2.83
CA TYR A 4 53.09 -45.34 -3.12
C TYR A 4 52.38 -44.06 -2.54
N SER A 5 51.10 -43.68 -2.74
CA SER A 5 50.02 -43.92 -3.74
C SER A 5 48.80 -42.99 -3.42
N ALA A 6 47.78 -42.92 -4.30
CA ALA A 6 46.44 -42.29 -4.11
C ALA A 6 46.42 -40.72 -4.02
N ALA A 7 45.33 -39.98 -4.25
CA ALA A 7 44.02 -40.23 -4.91
C ALA A 7 43.31 -38.87 -5.22
N ALA A 8 42.12 -38.94 -5.85
CA ALA A 8 41.06 -37.91 -5.92
C ALA A 8 41.25 -36.65 -6.81
N VAL A 9 41.00 -36.81 -8.10
CA VAL A 9 40.30 -35.81 -8.95
C VAL A 9 39.32 -36.56 -9.87
N ALA A 10 38.18 -35.93 -10.20
CA ALA A 10 37.20 -36.33 -11.23
C ALA A 10 36.46 -37.68 -11.05
N LEU A 11 35.37 -37.65 -10.26
CA LEU A 11 34.11 -38.31 -10.65
C LEU A 11 32.89 -37.61 -10.01
N ILE A 12 31.73 -37.74 -10.66
CA ILE A 12 30.38 -37.21 -10.38
C ILE A 12 29.91 -36.20 -11.45
N ALA A 13 29.39 -36.78 -12.53
CA ALA A 13 28.45 -36.19 -13.46
C ALA A 13 27.47 -37.31 -13.87
N ALA A 14 26.25 -36.95 -14.29
CA ALA A 14 25.15 -37.87 -14.60
C ALA A 14 24.63 -38.74 -13.43
N MET A 15 23.75 -38.16 -12.61
CA MET A 15 22.70 -38.95 -11.95
C MET A 15 21.44 -38.10 -11.65
N CYS A 16 20.59 -37.91 -12.67
CA CYS A 16 19.19 -37.49 -12.53
C CYS A 16 18.46 -37.64 -13.88
N ALA A 17 18.11 -38.89 -14.23
CA ALA A 17 17.31 -39.21 -15.41
C ALA A 17 16.26 -40.27 -15.03
N GLY A 18 15.01 -39.84 -14.81
CA GLY A 18 13.91 -40.72 -14.44
C GLY A 18 12.62 -39.97 -14.12
N CYS A 19 11.51 -40.51 -14.61
CA CYS A 19 10.13 -40.19 -14.18
C CYS A 19 9.63 -38.74 -14.31
N LEU A 20 9.39 -38.33 -15.56
CA LEU A 20 8.24 -37.46 -15.88
C LEU A 20 7.57 -37.97 -17.16
N VAL A 21 6.52 -38.78 -17.00
CA VAL A 21 5.72 -39.32 -18.11
C VAL A 21 4.58 -38.35 -18.39
N ALA A 22 4.81 -37.39 -19.29
CA ALA A 22 3.74 -36.55 -19.82
C ALA A 22 2.95 -37.35 -20.88
N SER A 23 1.64 -37.45 -20.72
CA SER A 23 0.77 -38.06 -21.74
C SER A 23 0.67 -37.13 -22.96
N ALA A 24 1.04 -37.65 -24.14
CA ALA A 24 0.95 -36.89 -25.38
C ALA A 24 -0.50 -36.88 -25.91
N ALA A 25 -1.26 -35.84 -25.57
CA ALA A 25 -2.50 -35.53 -26.26
C ALA A 25 -2.19 -34.96 -27.65
N SER A 26 -2.75 -35.56 -28.70
CA SER A 26 -2.41 -35.23 -30.09
C SER A 26 -3.35 -34.19 -30.70
N GLY A 27 -2.77 -33.11 -31.24
CA GLY A 27 -3.32 -32.41 -32.40
C GLY A 27 -3.89 -31.00 -32.18
N SER A 28 -3.13 -29.99 -32.60
CA SER A 28 -3.63 -28.89 -33.45
C SER A 28 -2.43 -28.13 -34.05
N GLU A 29 -2.38 -28.09 -35.39
CA GLU A 29 -1.68 -27.18 -36.32
C GLU A 29 -0.46 -26.34 -35.89
N ASP A 30 0.51 -26.20 -36.82
CA ASP A 30 1.65 -25.26 -36.74
C ASP A 30 1.18 -23.79 -36.69
N GLN A 31 0.80 -23.32 -35.50
CA GLN A 31 0.77 -21.90 -35.19
C GLN A 31 2.23 -21.41 -35.15
N PRO A 32 2.68 -20.54 -36.08
CA PRO A 32 4.06 -20.10 -36.10
C PRO A 32 4.38 -19.35 -34.81
N THR A 33 5.34 -19.87 -34.03
CA THR A 33 5.73 -19.30 -32.74
C THR A 33 6.01 -17.80 -32.92
N PRO A 34 5.22 -16.88 -32.33
CA PRO A 34 5.23 -15.50 -32.81
C PRO A 34 6.61 -14.85 -32.67
N VAL A 35 7.12 -14.32 -33.78
CA VAL A 35 8.51 -13.85 -33.90
C VAL A 35 8.63 -12.45 -33.30
N TYR A 36 8.64 -12.41 -31.96
CA TYR A 36 8.62 -11.19 -31.15
C TYR A 36 9.97 -10.44 -31.13
N ASN A 37 10.34 -9.82 -32.26
CA ASN A 37 11.64 -9.18 -32.49
C ASN A 37 11.91 -7.87 -31.71
N SER A 38 11.02 -7.40 -30.83
CA SER A 38 11.21 -6.13 -30.10
C SER A 38 11.76 -6.33 -28.68
N THR A 39 12.65 -5.42 -28.25
CA THR A 39 13.17 -5.37 -26.87
C THR A 39 12.05 -5.25 -25.84
N ARG A 40 11.00 -4.47 -26.15
CA ARG A 40 9.81 -4.35 -25.30
C ARG A 40 9.14 -5.71 -25.07
N SER A 41 8.87 -6.45 -26.15
CA SER A 41 8.29 -7.79 -26.07
C SER A 41 9.19 -8.78 -25.34
N ALA A 42 10.51 -8.61 -25.39
CA ALA A 42 11.45 -9.42 -24.62
C ALA A 42 11.34 -9.16 -23.11
N VAL A 43 11.33 -7.89 -22.66
CA VAL A 43 11.19 -7.56 -21.23
C VAL A 43 9.79 -7.83 -20.68
N GLU A 44 8.74 -7.65 -21.49
CA GLU A 44 7.37 -8.09 -21.17
C GLU A 44 7.31 -9.61 -20.95
N ARG A 45 8.08 -10.41 -21.70
CA ARG A 45 8.22 -11.86 -21.45
C ARG A 45 9.00 -12.20 -20.18
N VAL A 46 10.03 -11.42 -19.82
CA VAL A 46 10.73 -11.59 -18.54
C VAL A 46 9.74 -11.37 -17.39
N MET A 47 8.99 -10.27 -17.42
CA MET A 47 7.96 -9.97 -16.42
C MET A 47 6.84 -11.02 -16.38
N LYS A 48 6.30 -11.46 -17.53
CA LYS A 48 5.29 -12.52 -17.60
C LYS A 48 5.77 -13.85 -17.00
N ARG A 49 7.06 -14.20 -17.14
CA ARG A 49 7.67 -15.44 -16.59
C ARG A 49 8.08 -15.33 -15.12
N ALA A 50 8.42 -14.13 -14.65
CA ALA A 50 8.71 -13.88 -13.24
C ALA A 50 7.41 -13.86 -12.43
N VAL A 51 7.02 -15.01 -11.86
CA VAL A 51 6.00 -15.10 -10.81
C VAL A 51 6.60 -14.51 -9.52
N PRO A 52 5.87 -13.69 -8.75
CA PRO A 52 6.39 -13.15 -7.49
C PRO A 52 6.66 -14.27 -6.46
N ARG A 53 7.84 -14.25 -5.84
CA ARG A 53 8.35 -15.30 -4.92
C ARG A 53 7.41 -15.64 -3.76
N LEU A 54 6.66 -14.65 -3.30
CA LEU A 54 5.78 -14.69 -2.13
C LEU A 54 4.32 -14.38 -2.51
N GLN A 55 3.94 -14.53 -3.79
CA GLN A 55 2.54 -14.48 -4.20
C GLN A 55 1.72 -15.46 -3.35
N TYR A 56 0.54 -15.05 -2.90
CA TYR A 56 -0.30 -15.92 -2.07
C TYR A 56 -0.78 -17.14 -2.86
N ASP A 57 -0.79 -18.30 -2.20
CA ASP A 57 -1.28 -19.57 -2.73
C ASP A 57 -2.50 -20.05 -1.94
N GLY A 58 -3.64 -20.26 -2.62
CA GLY A 58 -4.82 -20.87 -2.03
C GLY A 58 -4.59 -22.30 -1.52
N GLY A 59 -3.57 -23.00 -2.03
CA GLY A 59 -3.09 -24.28 -1.51
C GLY A 59 -2.28 -24.19 -0.21
N MET A 60 -1.88 -22.99 0.24
CA MET A 60 -1.04 -22.83 1.42
C MET A 60 -1.76 -23.30 2.71
N PRO A 61 -1.15 -24.20 3.49
CA PRO A 61 -1.67 -24.61 4.80
C PRO A 61 -1.73 -23.45 5.81
N ALA A 62 -2.70 -23.49 6.73
CA ALA A 62 -2.90 -22.42 7.71
C ALA A 62 -1.72 -22.25 8.69
N ASP A 63 -1.04 -23.33 9.07
CA ASP A 63 0.17 -23.31 9.91
C ASP A 63 1.40 -22.70 9.23
N SER A 64 1.35 -22.52 7.90
CA SER A 64 2.42 -21.97 7.09
C SER A 64 2.27 -20.45 6.85
N LEU A 65 1.12 -19.87 7.22
CA LEU A 65 0.84 -18.44 7.05
C LEU A 65 1.78 -17.54 7.85
N ASP A 66 2.23 -17.98 9.03
CA ASP A 66 3.10 -17.19 9.91
C ASP A 66 4.47 -17.00 9.25
N ALA A 67 5.10 -18.09 8.80
CA ALA A 67 6.36 -18.05 8.06
C ALA A 67 6.25 -17.30 6.71
N TRP A 68 5.10 -17.36 6.04
CA TRP A 68 4.86 -16.55 4.84
C TRP A 68 4.76 -15.06 5.17
N ARG A 69 4.02 -14.66 6.22
CA ARG A 69 3.91 -13.26 6.68
C ARG A 69 5.26 -12.71 7.15
N GLU A 70 6.08 -13.51 7.83
CA GLU A 70 7.47 -13.16 8.17
C GLU A 70 8.32 -12.94 6.91
N ALA A 71 8.24 -13.83 5.92
CA ALA A 71 8.95 -13.67 4.64
C ALA A 71 8.48 -12.44 3.84
N MET A 72 7.20 -12.08 3.92
CA MET A 72 6.63 -10.86 3.36
C MET A 72 7.17 -9.60 4.07
N SER A 73 7.25 -9.62 5.41
CA SER A 73 7.85 -8.54 6.21
C SER A 73 9.32 -8.33 5.85
N GLU A 74 10.11 -9.39 5.77
CA GLU A 74 11.53 -9.30 5.46
C GLU A 74 11.79 -8.86 4.01
N ALA A 75 10.98 -9.34 3.06
CA ALA A 75 11.03 -8.84 1.69
C ALA A 75 10.66 -7.35 1.59
N MET A 76 9.65 -6.89 2.34
CA MET A 76 9.32 -5.46 2.42
C MET A 76 10.47 -4.65 3.07
N ARG A 77 11.11 -5.17 4.12
CA ARG A 77 12.27 -4.54 4.78
C ARG A 77 13.44 -4.33 3.82
N GLY A 78 13.81 -5.37 3.07
CA GLY A 78 14.86 -5.32 2.05
C GLY A 78 14.55 -4.37 0.88
N LEU A 79 13.28 -4.18 0.54
CA LEU A 79 12.84 -3.26 -0.53
C LEU A 79 12.72 -1.80 -0.06
N MET A 80 12.20 -1.57 1.16
CA MET A 80 11.98 -0.22 1.69
C MET A 80 13.25 0.44 2.19
N ARG A 81 14.27 -0.34 2.61
CA ARG A 81 15.60 0.15 3.01
C ARG A 81 15.57 1.32 3.99
N HIS A 82 14.69 1.25 5.00
CA HIS A 82 14.62 2.25 6.07
C HIS A 82 15.98 2.35 6.80
N PRO A 83 16.47 3.56 7.11
CA PRO A 83 17.67 3.75 7.92
C PRO A 83 17.58 3.10 9.32
N ASP A 84 18.69 2.53 9.80
CA ASP A 84 18.81 2.01 11.17
C ASP A 84 18.95 3.14 12.23
N ALA A 85 19.22 4.37 11.79
CA ALA A 85 19.46 5.51 12.68
C ALA A 85 18.15 6.00 13.32
N PRO A 86 18.10 6.23 14.64
CA PRO A 86 16.92 6.79 15.29
C PRO A 86 16.76 8.26 14.87
N ALA A 87 15.58 8.60 14.33
CA ALA A 87 15.22 9.98 14.03
C ALA A 87 15.21 10.84 15.31
N ALA A 88 15.52 12.14 15.17
CA ALA A 88 15.51 13.06 16.31
C ALA A 88 14.09 13.25 16.87
N SER A 89 13.99 13.44 18.19
CA SER A 89 12.71 13.60 18.90
C SER A 89 11.86 14.73 18.29
N PRO A 90 10.63 14.43 17.80
CA PRO A 90 9.78 15.46 17.20
C PRO A 90 9.42 16.59 18.16
N ARG A 91 9.28 17.80 17.62
CA ARG A 91 8.94 19.01 18.36
C ARG A 91 7.54 19.51 18.02
N LYS A 92 6.78 19.94 19.03
CA LYS A 92 5.57 20.75 18.83
C LYS A 92 5.99 22.18 18.48
N VAL A 93 5.37 22.75 17.45
CA VAL A 93 5.73 24.07 16.89
C VAL A 93 4.69 25.12 17.22
N THR A 94 3.40 24.77 17.06
CA THR A 94 2.26 25.64 17.39
C THR A 94 1.01 24.79 17.65
N GLU A 95 -0.02 25.40 18.23
CA GLU A 95 -1.36 24.83 18.35
C GLU A 95 -2.43 25.88 18.02
N SER A 96 -3.60 25.41 17.59
CA SER A 96 -4.80 26.22 17.45
C SER A 96 -6.02 25.43 17.91
N ARG A 97 -6.96 26.13 18.55
CA ARG A 97 -8.25 25.55 18.90
C ARG A 97 -9.20 25.64 17.71
N ARG A 98 -10.07 24.64 17.61
CA ARG A 98 -11.16 24.52 16.65
C ARG A 98 -12.41 24.07 17.40
N ASP A 99 -13.55 23.97 16.72
CA ASP A 99 -14.80 23.49 17.30
C ASP A 99 -14.66 22.02 17.78
N GLY A 100 -14.52 21.82 19.10
CA GLY A 100 -14.47 20.50 19.75
C GLY A 100 -13.17 19.71 19.55
N TYR A 101 -12.09 20.33 19.05
CA TYR A 101 -10.76 19.73 19.01
C TYR A 101 -9.64 20.78 19.04
N VAL A 102 -8.46 20.36 19.50
CA VAL A 102 -7.19 21.06 19.32
C VAL A 102 -6.49 20.49 18.09
N ILE A 103 -5.92 21.33 17.24
CA ILE A 103 -4.98 20.93 16.19
C ILE A 103 -3.59 21.50 16.51
N GLU A 104 -2.56 20.65 16.40
CA GLU A 104 -1.18 20.97 16.70
C GLU A 104 -0.30 20.74 15.47
N ARG A 105 0.67 21.63 15.24
CA ARG A 105 1.76 21.42 14.28
C ARG A 105 2.94 20.77 15.00
N TRP A 106 3.42 19.67 14.46
CA TRP A 106 4.65 19.00 14.88
C TRP A 106 5.64 18.90 13.73
N GLU A 107 6.92 18.82 14.05
CA GLU A 107 8.01 18.57 13.11
C GLU A 107 8.88 17.42 13.62
N SER A 108 9.12 16.44 12.74
CA SER A 108 10.11 15.37 12.94
C SER A 108 11.32 15.58 12.03
N PHE A 109 12.42 14.89 12.30
CA PHE A 109 13.64 14.96 11.50
C PHE A 109 14.06 13.53 11.09
N PRO A 110 13.37 12.93 10.09
CA PRO A 110 13.63 11.57 9.62
C PRO A 110 14.87 11.47 8.72
N LEU A 111 15.32 12.59 8.16
CA LEU A 111 16.63 12.77 7.53
C LEU A 111 17.26 14.03 8.12
N ASP A 112 18.59 14.10 8.11
CA ASP A 112 19.31 15.26 8.61
C ASP A 112 18.93 16.54 7.83
N GLU A 113 18.98 17.68 8.53
CA GLU A 113 18.77 19.04 8.02
C GLU A 113 17.37 19.39 7.44
N ASN A 114 16.47 18.43 7.18
CA ASN A 114 15.13 18.69 6.64
C ASN A 114 13.97 18.29 7.60
N PRO A 115 13.18 19.23 8.14
CA PRO A 115 12.01 18.92 8.96
C PRO A 115 10.83 18.39 8.14
N VAL A 116 10.22 17.30 8.61
CA VAL A 116 8.96 16.77 8.09
C VAL A 116 7.83 17.16 9.04
N ALA A 117 6.97 18.07 8.58
CA ALA A 117 5.87 18.62 9.34
C ALA A 117 4.59 17.77 9.22
N TYR A 118 3.90 17.55 10.34
CA TYR A 118 2.64 16.83 10.42
C TYR A 118 1.68 17.51 11.41
N PHE A 119 0.38 17.26 11.25
CA PHE A 119 -0.64 17.76 12.17
C PHE A 119 -1.13 16.67 13.12
N VAL A 120 -1.49 17.07 14.34
CA VAL A 120 -2.05 16.19 15.38
C VAL A 120 -3.35 16.82 15.88
N MET A 121 -4.46 16.15 15.64
CA MET A 121 -5.82 16.61 15.97
C MET A 121 -6.34 15.78 17.14
N ARG A 122 -6.60 16.43 18.28
CA ARG A 122 -7.09 15.79 19.53
C ARG A 122 -8.47 16.32 19.89
N PRO A 123 -9.49 15.46 20.12
CA PRO A 123 -10.82 15.90 20.51
C PRO A 123 -10.81 16.52 21.92
N ASP A 124 -11.66 17.52 22.18
CA ASP A 124 -11.76 18.21 23.49
C ASP A 124 -12.54 17.39 24.56
N SER A 125 -13.07 16.22 24.22
CA SER A 125 -13.86 15.39 25.13
C SER A 125 -13.02 14.82 26.29
N ALA A 126 -13.68 14.41 27.38
CA ALA A 126 -13.09 13.54 28.39
C ALA A 126 -13.30 12.03 28.06
N ASP A 127 -14.31 11.72 27.26
CA ASP A 127 -14.71 10.37 26.86
C ASP A 127 -14.00 9.97 25.54
N VAL A 128 -12.66 10.05 25.54
CA VAL A 128 -11.83 9.90 24.34
C VAL A 128 -11.48 8.44 24.12
N SER A 129 -11.78 7.93 22.93
CA SER A 129 -11.18 6.68 22.47
C SER A 129 -9.68 6.93 22.27
N ARG A 130 -8.83 6.38 23.15
CA ARG A 130 -7.36 6.44 23.05
C ARG A 130 -6.79 5.79 21.76
N ALA A 131 -7.63 5.20 20.92
CA ALA A 131 -7.28 4.86 19.55
C ALA A 131 -6.88 6.11 18.75
N ALA A 132 -5.87 5.96 17.90
CA ALA A 132 -5.39 7.04 17.02
C ALA A 132 -5.35 6.57 15.57
N VAL A 133 -5.42 7.50 14.62
CA VAL A 133 -5.38 7.19 13.18
C VAL A 133 -4.28 7.98 12.49
N LEU A 134 -3.31 7.30 11.89
CA LEU A 134 -2.36 7.89 10.95
C LEU A 134 -3.05 8.04 9.58
N CYS A 135 -3.15 9.27 9.09
CA CYS A 135 -3.97 9.67 7.94
C CYS A 135 -3.07 10.10 6.78
N ILE A 136 -2.94 9.26 5.75
CA ILE A 136 -1.99 9.43 4.65
C ILE A 136 -2.71 9.87 3.35
N PRO A 137 -2.36 11.02 2.76
CA PRO A 137 -3.11 11.64 1.65
C PRO A 137 -2.98 10.91 0.31
N GLY A 138 -3.86 11.26 -0.62
CA GLY A 138 -3.75 10.88 -2.02
C GLY A 138 -2.80 11.75 -2.84
N SER A 139 -2.56 11.36 -4.09
CA SER A 139 -1.77 12.15 -5.03
C SER A 139 -2.41 13.52 -5.26
N GLY A 140 -1.69 14.60 -4.99
CA GLY A 140 -2.18 15.98 -5.14
C GLY A 140 -2.99 16.50 -3.95
N GLN A 141 -3.03 15.77 -2.84
CA GLN A 141 -3.62 16.21 -1.57
C GLN A 141 -2.53 16.51 -0.53
N THR A 142 -2.90 17.23 0.53
CA THR A 142 -1.99 17.71 1.58
C THR A 142 -2.62 17.53 2.97
N LYS A 143 -1.80 17.57 4.02
CA LYS A 143 -2.27 17.45 5.41
C LYS A 143 -3.27 18.53 5.82
N GLU A 144 -3.20 19.74 5.25
CA GLU A 144 -4.20 20.80 5.48
C GLU A 144 -5.59 20.35 4.99
N LEU A 145 -5.67 19.84 3.75
CA LEU A 145 -6.92 19.39 3.14
C LEU A 145 -7.52 18.18 3.87
N LEU A 146 -6.67 17.32 4.45
CA LEU A 146 -7.10 16.19 5.29
C LEU A 146 -7.56 16.63 6.70
N ALA A 147 -6.96 17.69 7.24
CA ALA A 147 -7.37 18.29 8.52
C ALA A 147 -8.60 19.21 8.43
N GLY A 148 -9.01 19.60 7.22
CA GLY A 148 -10.05 20.61 7.00
C GLY A 148 -9.56 22.06 7.13
N GLU A 149 -8.24 22.26 7.11
CA GLU A 149 -7.60 23.57 7.08
C GLU A 149 -7.55 24.12 5.64
N ARG A 150 -7.37 25.45 5.51
CA ARG A 150 -7.13 26.07 4.20
C ARG A 150 -5.81 25.56 3.63
N SER A 151 -5.77 25.32 2.31
CA SER A 151 -4.52 24.99 1.60
C SER A 151 -3.44 26.04 1.90
N GLY A 152 -2.25 25.59 2.30
CA GLY A 152 -1.15 26.46 2.72
C GLY A 152 -1.23 27.02 4.15
N ASN A 153 -2.22 26.63 4.98
CA ASN A 153 -2.30 27.04 6.39
C ASN A 153 -1.32 26.28 7.30
N PHE A 154 -0.05 26.20 6.90
CA PHE A 154 1.00 25.39 7.55
C PHE A 154 1.21 25.72 9.04
N MET A 155 0.92 26.95 9.43
CA MET A 155 1.05 27.47 10.81
C MET A 155 -0.27 27.52 11.60
N LEU A 156 -1.36 26.99 11.04
CA LEU A 156 -2.70 26.89 11.65
C LEU A 156 -3.38 28.25 11.95
N ASP A 157 -2.86 29.33 11.38
CA ASP A 157 -3.32 30.71 11.62
C ASP A 157 -4.80 30.94 11.25
N GLY A 158 -5.48 31.72 12.09
CA GLY A 158 -6.90 32.06 11.91
C GLY A 158 -7.84 30.85 11.96
N GLU A 159 -8.96 30.94 11.25
CA GLU A 159 -9.99 29.89 11.16
C GLU A 159 -9.55 28.68 10.30
N ALA A 160 -10.38 27.64 10.23
CA ALA A 160 -10.23 26.51 9.29
C ALA A 160 -10.69 26.85 7.84
N ASP A 161 -10.79 25.87 6.93
CA ASP A 161 -11.55 26.04 5.67
C ASP A 161 -13.06 26.03 6.00
N SER A 162 -13.80 27.00 5.45
CA SER A 162 -15.26 27.08 5.56
C SER A 162 -16.00 25.95 4.84
N ILE A 163 -15.32 25.21 3.95
CA ILE A 163 -15.89 24.11 3.16
C ILE A 163 -15.14 22.81 3.48
N VAL A 164 -15.77 21.92 4.26
CA VAL A 164 -15.26 20.57 4.50
C VAL A 164 -15.33 19.76 3.21
N ARG A 165 -14.16 19.35 2.70
CA ARG A 165 -14.00 18.59 1.45
C ARG A 165 -14.09 17.08 1.72
N ARG A 166 -14.46 16.28 0.71
CA ARG A 166 -14.43 14.79 0.78
C ARG A 166 -13.03 14.18 1.04
N ALA A 167 -11.98 15.01 1.06
CA ALA A 167 -10.62 14.62 1.42
C ALA A 167 -10.31 14.79 2.93
N ALA A 168 -11.21 15.36 3.73
CA ALA A 168 -10.98 15.75 5.13
C ALA A 168 -10.97 14.56 6.12
N MET A 169 -10.18 13.53 5.80
CA MET A 169 -10.04 12.28 6.54
C MET A 169 -9.70 12.48 8.03
N GLY A 170 -8.72 13.33 8.35
CA GLY A 170 -8.34 13.63 9.73
C GLY A 170 -9.46 14.31 10.51
N LEU A 171 -10.16 15.26 9.88
CA LEU A 171 -11.34 15.91 10.48
C LEU A 171 -12.47 14.91 10.75
N HIS A 172 -12.71 13.96 9.84
CA HIS A 172 -13.74 12.94 9.99
C HIS A 172 -13.44 11.92 11.12
N PHE A 173 -12.18 11.69 11.45
CA PHE A 173 -11.76 10.87 12.59
C PHE A 173 -11.76 11.65 13.91
N VAL A 174 -11.25 12.89 13.96
CA VAL A 174 -11.25 13.67 15.22
C VAL A 174 -12.67 14.00 15.69
N LYS A 175 -13.59 14.30 14.76
CA LYS A 175 -15.03 14.46 15.05
C LYS A 175 -15.75 13.16 15.47
N ARG A 176 -15.05 12.01 15.48
CA ARG A 176 -15.52 10.74 16.05
C ARG A 176 -14.84 10.37 17.38
N GLY A 177 -14.01 11.27 17.94
CA GLY A 177 -13.38 11.05 19.25
C GLY A 177 -12.11 10.19 19.22
N LEU A 178 -11.42 10.13 18.07
CA LEU A 178 -10.08 9.54 17.94
C LEU A 178 -9.03 10.65 17.79
N THR A 179 -7.79 10.40 18.21
CA THR A 179 -6.67 11.29 17.86
C THR A 179 -6.26 11.05 16.40
N ALA A 180 -6.40 12.06 15.52
CA ALA A 180 -6.01 11.95 14.12
C ALA A 180 -4.64 12.61 13.87
N VAL A 181 -3.71 11.87 13.28
CA VAL A 181 -2.36 12.34 12.95
C VAL A 181 -2.23 12.37 11.43
N VAL A 182 -1.91 13.53 10.87
CA VAL A 182 -2.07 13.82 9.44
C VAL A 182 -0.75 14.25 8.83
N VAL A 183 -0.28 13.51 7.83
CA VAL A 183 1.03 13.67 7.18
C VAL A 183 0.90 14.22 5.76
N ASP A 184 1.97 14.82 5.23
CA ASP A 184 2.13 15.07 3.79
C ASP A 184 2.90 13.89 3.16
N ASN A 185 2.52 13.48 1.95
CA ASN A 185 3.39 12.64 1.12
C ASN A 185 4.64 13.45 0.69
N PRO A 186 5.82 12.84 0.50
CA PRO A 186 6.99 13.55 -0.04
C PRO A 186 6.67 14.22 -1.39
N CYS A 187 7.23 15.40 -1.63
CA CYS A 187 6.99 16.22 -2.83
C CYS A 187 5.59 16.89 -2.90
N PHE A 188 4.75 16.75 -1.87
CA PHE A 188 3.42 17.38 -1.78
C PHE A 188 3.32 18.36 -0.61
N GLY A 189 2.36 19.29 -0.70
CA GLY A 189 2.04 20.22 0.39
C GLY A 189 3.26 21.02 0.82
N GLU A 190 3.60 20.93 2.10
CA GLU A 190 4.75 21.62 2.67
C GLU A 190 6.10 20.95 2.33
N GLN A 191 6.07 19.71 1.84
CA GLN A 191 7.23 18.95 1.36
C GLN A 191 7.45 19.12 -0.16
N SER A 192 6.84 20.13 -0.80
CA SER A 192 7.02 20.46 -2.22
C SER A 192 8.08 21.54 -2.44
N ASP A 193 8.83 21.47 -3.54
CA ASP A 193 9.86 22.47 -3.85
C ASP A 193 9.20 23.76 -4.38
N GLY A 194 9.24 24.83 -3.58
CA GLY A 194 8.65 26.13 -3.94
C GLY A 194 7.13 26.11 -4.20
N GLY A 195 6.40 25.09 -3.71
CA GLY A 195 4.99 24.87 -4.03
C GLY A 195 4.75 24.11 -5.35
N VAL A 196 5.81 23.64 -6.01
CA VAL A 196 5.74 22.87 -7.27
C VAL A 196 5.65 21.38 -6.97
N TYR A 197 4.62 20.75 -7.52
CA TYR A 197 4.48 19.29 -7.49
C TYR A 197 5.35 18.63 -8.56
N ASP A 198 6.52 18.12 -8.16
CA ASP A 198 7.35 17.20 -8.92
C ASP A 198 7.79 16.03 -8.02
N ASP A 199 7.18 14.86 -8.21
CA ASP A 199 7.64 13.60 -7.60
C ASP A 199 8.60 12.80 -8.49
N ILE A 200 8.75 13.17 -9.76
CA ILE A 200 9.52 12.43 -10.77
C ILE A 200 11.01 12.66 -10.54
N THR A 201 11.43 13.92 -10.38
CA THR A 201 12.84 14.26 -10.16
C THR A 201 13.36 13.72 -8.82
N PRO A 202 12.65 13.87 -7.68
CA PRO A 202 13.07 13.25 -6.42
C PRO A 202 13.05 11.72 -6.47
N SER A 203 12.05 11.10 -7.11
CA SER A 203 12.05 9.64 -7.33
C SER A 203 13.28 9.17 -8.10
N ARG A 204 13.73 9.95 -9.10
CA ARG A 204 14.96 9.65 -9.84
C ARG A 204 16.20 9.73 -8.95
N PHE A 205 16.34 10.75 -8.10
CA PHE A 205 17.48 10.84 -7.16
C PHE A 205 17.51 9.67 -6.17
N LEU A 206 16.35 9.24 -5.67
CA LEU A 206 16.24 8.06 -4.79
C LEU A 206 16.64 6.77 -5.54
N LEU A 207 16.20 6.59 -6.79
CA LEU A 207 16.54 5.42 -7.60
C LEU A 207 18.05 5.32 -7.91
N GLU A 208 18.73 6.44 -8.21
CA GLU A 208 20.19 6.48 -8.44
C GLU A 208 21.00 6.13 -7.17
N THR A 209 20.44 6.33 -5.98
CA THR A 209 21.03 5.93 -4.69
C THR A 209 20.57 4.53 -4.22
N GLY A 210 19.83 3.81 -5.08
CA GLY A 210 19.30 2.47 -4.82
C GLY A 210 18.15 2.44 -3.80
N TRP A 211 17.53 3.58 -3.52
CA TRP A 211 16.32 3.71 -2.71
C TRP A 211 15.09 3.86 -3.61
N SER A 212 13.95 4.29 -3.07
CA SER A 212 12.74 4.57 -3.85
C SER A 212 11.86 5.59 -3.13
N TYR A 213 10.94 6.23 -3.86
CA TYR A 213 9.96 7.15 -3.28
C TYR A 213 9.14 6.49 -2.16
N LEU A 214 8.65 5.27 -2.38
CA LEU A 214 7.89 4.55 -1.35
C LEU A 214 8.75 4.19 -0.13
N GLY A 215 10.04 3.90 -0.32
CA GLY A 215 10.99 3.71 0.77
C GLY A 215 11.19 4.98 1.62
N LEU A 216 11.21 6.16 0.98
CA LEU A 216 11.27 7.45 1.67
C LEU A 216 9.95 7.78 2.38
N ALA A 217 8.81 7.66 1.68
CA ALA A 217 7.48 7.98 2.23
C ALA A 217 7.16 7.11 3.45
N SER A 218 7.31 5.79 3.32
CA SER A 218 7.09 4.87 4.45
C SER A 218 8.10 5.03 5.58
N TRP A 219 9.27 5.64 5.35
CA TRP A 219 10.21 6.00 6.42
C TRP A 219 9.75 7.25 7.18
N TYR A 220 9.31 8.29 6.46
CA TYR A 220 8.73 9.49 7.07
C TYR A 220 7.50 9.12 7.93
N ASP A 221 6.59 8.33 7.36
CA ASP A 221 5.39 7.88 8.06
C ASP A 221 5.71 6.94 9.24
N LYS A 222 6.78 6.13 9.14
CA LYS A 222 7.26 5.30 10.26
C LYS A 222 7.74 6.15 11.44
N VAL A 223 8.50 7.21 11.18
CA VAL A 223 8.99 8.11 12.24
C VAL A 223 7.84 8.79 12.97
N VAL A 224 6.77 9.17 12.26
CA VAL A 224 5.53 9.69 12.86
C VAL A 224 4.78 8.58 13.63
N LEU A 225 4.65 7.37 13.08
CA LEU A 225 4.00 6.22 13.73
C LEU A 225 4.71 5.81 15.03
N ASP A 226 6.04 5.81 15.07
CA ASP A 226 6.80 5.50 16.29
C ASP A 226 6.66 6.60 17.34
N TRP A 227 6.61 7.88 16.92
CA TRP A 227 6.27 8.98 17.82
C TRP A 227 4.85 8.82 18.42
N MET A 228 3.85 8.40 17.63
CA MET A 228 2.48 8.16 18.13
C MET A 228 2.45 7.16 19.29
N LYS A 229 3.23 6.08 19.21
CA LYS A 229 3.34 5.04 20.25
C LYS A 229 3.97 5.53 21.57
N THR A 230 4.61 6.70 21.56
CA THR A 230 5.18 7.33 22.77
C THR A 230 4.28 8.36 23.42
N GLN A 231 3.15 8.72 22.80
CA GLN A 231 2.23 9.72 23.35
C GLN A 231 1.38 9.10 24.47
N PRO A 232 1.28 9.73 25.66
CA PRO A 232 0.58 9.13 26.79
C PRO A 232 -0.94 9.04 26.58
N ASP A 233 -1.52 9.93 25.76
CA ASP A 233 -2.92 9.93 25.41
C ASP A 233 -3.29 8.81 24.41
N ILE A 234 -2.34 8.36 23.58
CA ILE A 234 -2.56 7.32 22.57
C ILE A 234 -2.35 5.93 23.18
N ASP A 235 -3.31 5.02 22.97
CA ASP A 235 -3.10 3.60 23.17
C ASP A 235 -2.40 3.02 21.94
N LYS A 236 -1.11 2.73 22.11
CA LYS A 236 -0.23 2.14 21.08
C LYS A 236 -0.77 0.83 20.48
N ASN A 237 -1.65 0.11 21.18
CA ASN A 237 -2.27 -1.13 20.70
C ASN A 237 -3.55 -0.88 19.88
N ARG A 238 -3.95 0.38 19.71
CA ARG A 238 -5.18 0.82 19.02
C ARG A 238 -4.89 1.86 17.92
N ILE A 239 -3.69 1.82 17.33
CA ILE A 239 -3.32 2.71 16.22
C ILE A 239 -3.79 2.10 14.89
N ILE A 240 -4.59 2.86 14.16
CA ILE A 240 -5.08 2.54 12.81
C ILE A 240 -4.22 3.31 11.79
N VAL A 241 -3.93 2.72 10.62
CA VAL A 241 -3.32 3.45 9.49
C VAL A 241 -4.33 3.53 8.34
N SER A 242 -4.60 4.74 7.86
CA SER A 242 -5.65 5.05 6.89
C SER A 242 -5.06 5.76 5.68
N GLY A 243 -5.00 5.04 4.56
CA GLY A 243 -4.44 5.54 3.29
C GLY A 243 -5.54 5.82 2.27
N PHE A 244 -5.50 7.01 1.66
CA PHE A 244 -6.33 7.33 0.49
C PHE A 244 -5.49 7.34 -0.78
N SER A 245 -5.94 6.68 -1.85
CA SER A 245 -5.26 6.65 -3.15
C SER A 245 -3.78 6.23 -2.98
N LEU A 246 -2.83 7.04 -3.44
CA LEU A 246 -1.38 6.92 -3.20
C LEU A 246 -1.00 6.54 -1.76
N GLY A 247 -1.69 7.08 -0.74
CA GLY A 247 -1.41 6.81 0.67
C GLY A 247 -1.65 5.36 1.10
N THR A 248 -2.29 4.53 0.27
CA THR A 248 -2.39 3.08 0.49
C THR A 248 -1.04 2.36 0.33
N GLU A 249 -0.10 2.90 -0.47
CA GLU A 249 1.22 2.29 -0.68
C GLU A 249 2.10 2.32 0.60
N PRO A 250 2.33 3.48 1.27
CA PRO A 250 3.05 3.49 2.55
C PRO A 250 2.25 2.81 3.67
N MET A 251 0.90 2.86 3.65
CA MET A 251 0.07 2.09 4.57
C MET A 251 0.34 0.56 4.48
N MET A 252 0.47 0.02 3.26
CA MET A 252 0.88 -1.37 3.03
C MET A 252 2.31 -1.66 3.49
N ALA A 253 3.26 -0.76 3.23
CA ALA A 253 4.64 -0.91 3.66
C ALA A 253 4.76 -0.94 5.20
N LEU A 254 4.15 0.04 5.89
CA LEU A 254 4.07 0.07 7.35
C LEU A 254 3.39 -1.19 7.90
N GLY A 255 2.30 -1.63 7.28
CA GLY A 255 1.56 -2.83 7.71
C GLY A 255 2.38 -4.10 7.72
N LEU A 256 3.32 -4.29 6.78
CA LEU A 256 4.24 -5.43 6.80
C LEU A 256 5.48 -5.22 7.68
N LEU A 257 5.94 -3.98 7.84
CA LEU A 257 7.12 -3.66 8.66
C LEU A 257 6.82 -3.63 10.16
N ASP A 258 5.55 -3.44 10.54
CA ASP A 258 5.11 -3.21 11.91
C ASP A 258 3.84 -4.00 12.26
N SER A 259 4.00 -4.99 13.15
CA SER A 259 2.90 -5.83 13.64
C SER A 259 2.07 -5.19 14.76
N SER A 260 2.46 -4.03 15.29
CA SER A 260 1.74 -3.33 16.37
C SER A 260 0.60 -2.44 15.87
N ILE A 261 0.53 -2.16 14.56
CA ILE A 261 -0.63 -1.51 13.94
C ILE A 261 -1.86 -2.38 14.14
N TYR A 262 -2.94 -1.79 14.65
CA TYR A 262 -4.16 -2.50 15.04
C TYR A 262 -5.05 -2.85 13.83
N ALA A 263 -5.30 -1.88 12.95
CA ALA A 263 -6.19 -2.03 11.80
C ALA A 263 -5.84 -1.05 10.66
N PHE A 264 -6.45 -1.25 9.49
CA PHE A 264 -6.14 -0.50 8.28
C PHE A 264 -7.40 -0.05 7.50
N VAL A 265 -7.31 1.11 6.87
CA VAL A 265 -8.29 1.60 5.89
C VAL A 265 -7.59 1.77 4.54
N TYR A 266 -7.91 0.89 3.59
CA TYR A 266 -7.42 0.91 2.21
C TYR A 266 -8.46 1.60 1.33
N ASN A 267 -8.31 2.91 1.12
CA ASN A 267 -9.20 3.70 0.28
C ASN A 267 -8.56 4.01 -1.09
N ASP A 268 -8.28 2.95 -1.82
CA ASP A 268 -8.10 2.94 -3.28
C ASP A 268 -8.73 1.63 -3.80
N PHE A 269 -8.77 1.43 -5.12
CA PHE A 269 -9.13 0.12 -5.66
C PHE A 269 -7.98 -0.88 -5.47
N LEU A 270 -8.32 -2.13 -5.14
CA LEU A 270 -7.34 -3.20 -4.98
C LEU A 270 -6.78 -3.59 -6.35
N CYS A 271 -5.52 -3.23 -6.61
CA CYS A 271 -4.91 -3.40 -7.93
C CYS A 271 -3.83 -4.48 -7.94
N ARG A 272 -4.01 -5.52 -8.77
CA ARG A 272 -2.92 -6.43 -9.17
C ARG A 272 -2.01 -5.71 -10.19
N THR A 273 -1.05 -4.94 -9.68
CA THR A 273 -0.25 -3.99 -10.45
C THR A 273 0.64 -4.63 -11.52
N ARG A 274 1.15 -5.86 -11.27
CA ARG A 274 1.93 -6.65 -12.22
C ARG A 274 1.11 -7.01 -13.45
N GLU A 275 -0.16 -7.38 -13.26
CA GLU A 275 -1.06 -7.66 -14.36
C GLU A 275 -1.44 -6.37 -15.10
N ARG A 276 -1.81 -5.30 -14.39
CA ARG A 276 -2.07 -3.97 -14.98
C ARG A 276 -0.94 -3.52 -15.91
N ALA A 277 0.32 -3.68 -15.49
CA ALA A 277 1.50 -3.33 -16.30
C ALA A 277 1.72 -4.23 -17.53
N LEU A 278 1.14 -5.43 -17.55
CA LEU A 278 1.21 -6.36 -18.66
C LEU A 278 0.04 -6.22 -19.63
N VAL A 279 -1.17 -5.91 -19.15
CA VAL A 279 -2.38 -5.84 -20.00
C VAL A 279 -2.71 -4.44 -20.52
N LEU A 280 -2.44 -3.39 -19.74
CA LEU A 280 -2.68 -1.99 -20.13
C LEU A 280 -1.58 -1.55 -21.10
N ASN A 281 -1.66 -2.04 -22.33
CA ASN A 281 -0.63 -1.88 -23.35
C ASN A 281 -1.18 -1.55 -24.76
N ALA A 282 -2.43 -1.11 -24.88
CA ALA A 282 -2.94 -0.49 -26.11
C ALA A 282 -1.95 0.57 -26.66
N ARG A 283 -1.96 0.74 -27.99
CA ARG A 283 -1.15 1.80 -28.62
C ARG A 283 -1.89 3.13 -28.54
N ASP A 284 -1.13 4.20 -28.31
CA ASP A 284 -1.59 5.58 -28.53
C ASP A 284 -1.50 5.96 -30.03
N GLU A 285 -1.90 7.19 -30.36
CA GLU A 285 -1.94 7.73 -31.73
C GLU A 285 -0.55 7.78 -32.39
N ASP A 286 0.52 7.99 -31.60
CA ASP A 286 1.93 7.92 -32.03
C ASP A 286 2.42 6.45 -32.16
N GLY A 287 1.55 5.47 -31.91
CA GLY A 287 1.88 4.05 -31.91
C GLY A 287 2.73 3.60 -30.72
N ARG A 288 3.01 4.47 -29.74
CA ARG A 288 3.74 4.13 -28.51
C ARG A 288 2.82 3.36 -27.56
N ARG A 289 3.37 2.91 -26.44
CA ARG A 289 2.66 2.16 -25.39
C ARG A 289 3.20 2.65 -24.05
N GLY A 290 2.34 3.23 -23.21
CA GLY A 290 2.73 3.74 -21.91
C GLY A 290 3.15 2.67 -20.90
N TYR A 291 3.44 3.13 -19.68
CA TYR A 291 3.36 2.34 -18.45
C TYR A 291 2.14 2.84 -17.64
N PRO A 292 1.52 2.04 -16.74
CA PRO A 292 0.29 2.47 -16.07
C PRO A 292 0.43 3.74 -15.22
N ASN A 293 1.58 3.93 -14.60
CA ASN A 293 1.90 4.99 -13.63
C ASN A 293 3.36 5.48 -13.78
N SER A 294 3.75 6.49 -13.01
CA SER A 294 5.07 7.13 -13.07
C SER A 294 6.14 6.40 -12.23
N ILE A 295 7.41 6.82 -12.35
CA ILE A 295 8.53 6.25 -11.57
C ILE A 295 8.46 6.50 -10.06
N ARG A 296 7.51 7.31 -9.57
CA ARG A 296 7.15 7.35 -8.14
C ARG A 296 6.80 5.96 -7.61
N HIS A 297 6.14 5.16 -8.43
CA HIS A 297 5.70 3.81 -8.10
C HIS A 297 6.74 2.73 -8.50
N LEU A 298 7.98 3.13 -8.81
CA LEU A 298 9.06 2.19 -9.13
C LEU A 298 9.85 1.86 -7.86
N ILE A 299 9.60 0.67 -7.33
CA ILE A 299 10.41 0.06 -6.27
C ILE A 299 11.17 -1.12 -6.91
N PRO A 300 12.50 -1.01 -7.12
CA PRO A 300 13.29 -2.05 -7.78
C PRO A 300 13.15 -3.41 -7.10
N GLY A 301 12.64 -4.41 -7.83
CA GLY A 301 12.46 -5.78 -7.34
C GLY A 301 11.11 -6.09 -6.69
N PHE A 302 10.25 -5.10 -6.41
CA PHE A 302 8.96 -5.30 -5.70
C PHE A 302 8.09 -6.42 -6.33
N LEU A 303 7.80 -6.32 -7.63
CA LEU A 303 6.99 -7.31 -8.38
C LEU A 303 7.71 -8.64 -8.68
N THR A 304 8.91 -8.85 -8.10
CA THR A 304 9.55 -10.18 -8.01
C THR A 304 9.28 -10.86 -6.66
N GLN A 305 8.78 -10.13 -5.67
CA GLN A 305 8.44 -10.63 -4.35
C GLN A 305 6.93 -10.83 -4.22
N PHE A 306 6.13 -9.77 -4.45
CA PHE A 306 4.67 -9.78 -4.23
C PHE A 306 3.96 -8.70 -5.07
N ASP A 307 2.63 -8.71 -5.09
CA ASP A 307 1.76 -7.64 -5.59
C ASP A 307 0.78 -7.19 -4.48
N PHE A 308 -0.02 -6.14 -4.69
CA PHE A 308 -0.84 -5.54 -3.61
C PHE A 308 -1.83 -6.52 -2.94
N PRO A 309 -2.56 -7.42 -3.66
CA PRO A 309 -3.44 -8.39 -3.01
C PRO A 309 -2.71 -9.34 -2.07
N ASP A 310 -1.47 -9.72 -2.40
CA ASP A 310 -0.63 -10.59 -1.56
C ASP A 310 -0.25 -9.86 -0.26
N ILE A 311 0.08 -8.56 -0.35
CA ILE A 311 0.38 -7.71 0.81
C ILE A 311 -0.84 -7.57 1.73
N VAL A 312 -2.02 -7.26 1.18
CA VAL A 312 -3.25 -7.08 1.98
C VAL A 312 -3.68 -8.40 2.65
N ALA A 313 -3.51 -9.54 1.98
CA ALA A 313 -3.67 -10.86 2.58
C ALA A 313 -2.68 -11.10 3.74
N ALA A 314 -1.43 -10.64 3.62
CA ALA A 314 -0.42 -10.73 4.68
C ALA A 314 -0.63 -9.77 5.87
N LEU A 315 -1.58 -8.83 5.79
CA LEU A 315 -1.97 -8.01 6.96
C LEU A 315 -2.79 -8.82 7.99
N SER A 316 -3.42 -9.91 7.57
CA SER A 316 -4.24 -10.79 8.42
C SER A 316 -3.48 -11.28 9.67
N PRO A 317 -4.16 -11.49 10.82
CA PRO A 317 -5.61 -11.34 11.06
C PRO A 317 -6.05 -9.91 11.45
N ARG A 318 -5.20 -8.89 11.31
CA ARG A 318 -5.52 -7.50 11.72
C ARG A 318 -6.64 -6.91 10.84
N PRO A 319 -7.66 -6.22 11.38
CA PRO A 319 -8.76 -5.74 10.57
C PRO A 319 -8.37 -4.79 9.43
N VAL A 320 -8.92 -5.02 8.25
CA VAL A 320 -8.74 -4.19 7.04
C VAL A 320 -10.10 -3.92 6.42
N ILE A 321 -10.36 -2.67 6.01
CA ILE A 321 -11.44 -2.34 5.08
C ILE A 321 -10.90 -1.83 3.74
N CYS A 322 -11.35 -2.42 2.63
CA CYS A 322 -11.13 -1.94 1.26
C CYS A 322 -12.41 -1.27 0.72
N THR A 323 -12.35 -0.02 0.25
CA THR A 323 -13.60 0.78 0.05
C THR A 323 -13.95 1.14 -1.39
N GLU A 324 -13.07 0.85 -2.35
CA GLU A 324 -13.19 1.31 -3.75
C GLU A 324 -12.99 0.18 -4.77
N GLY A 325 -13.40 -1.04 -4.44
CA GLY A 325 -13.49 -2.16 -5.39
C GLY A 325 -12.14 -2.69 -5.91
N GLY A 326 -12.20 -3.36 -7.06
CA GLY A 326 -11.11 -4.15 -7.63
C GLY A 326 -11.68 -5.33 -8.43
N LEU A 327 -10.94 -6.43 -8.56
CA LEU A 327 -11.48 -7.68 -9.10
C LEU A 327 -11.86 -8.64 -7.98
N ASP A 328 -13.04 -9.26 -8.09
CA ASP A 328 -13.60 -10.12 -7.04
C ASP A 328 -12.68 -11.30 -6.69
N ARG A 329 -11.90 -11.83 -7.64
CA ARG A 329 -10.86 -12.85 -7.37
C ARG A 329 -9.79 -12.40 -6.37
N ASP A 330 -9.42 -11.13 -6.39
CA ASP A 330 -8.37 -10.59 -5.53
C ASP A 330 -8.89 -10.36 -4.11
N PHE A 331 -10.19 -10.08 -3.96
CA PHE A 331 -10.87 -10.11 -2.67
C PHE A 331 -11.04 -11.53 -2.12
N ARG A 332 -11.52 -12.49 -2.93
CA ARG A 332 -11.65 -13.91 -2.52
C ARG A 332 -10.34 -14.55 -2.06
N LEU A 333 -9.22 -14.12 -2.66
CA LEU A 333 -7.86 -14.48 -2.24
C LEU A 333 -7.54 -13.98 -0.83
N ILE A 334 -7.90 -12.74 -0.51
CA ILE A 334 -7.69 -12.15 0.82
C ILE A 334 -8.62 -12.80 1.83
N GLU A 335 -9.91 -12.98 1.52
CA GLU A 335 -10.88 -13.71 2.36
C GLU A 335 -10.37 -15.10 2.77
N ASP A 336 -9.67 -15.80 1.88
CA ASP A 336 -9.06 -17.10 2.19
C ASP A 336 -7.94 -17.00 3.24
N ALA A 337 -7.07 -15.99 3.15
CA ALA A 337 -6.04 -15.73 4.14
C ALA A 337 -6.61 -15.33 5.51
N TYR A 338 -7.66 -14.50 5.55
CA TYR A 338 -8.36 -14.12 6.78
C TYR A 338 -9.13 -15.29 7.40
N ARG A 339 -9.73 -16.16 6.58
CA ARG A 339 -10.39 -17.40 7.06
C ARG A 339 -9.38 -18.38 7.65
N LYS A 340 -8.24 -18.60 7.00
CA LYS A 340 -7.17 -19.50 7.46
C LYS A 340 -6.42 -18.99 8.70
N SER A 341 -6.26 -17.67 8.85
CA SER A 341 -5.72 -17.04 10.07
C SER A 341 -6.74 -16.93 11.23
N GLY A 342 -7.96 -17.46 11.05
CA GLY A 342 -8.98 -17.56 12.10
C GLY A 342 -9.80 -16.29 12.35
N ALA A 343 -9.70 -15.28 11.47
CA ALA A 343 -10.38 -13.99 11.61
C ALA A 343 -11.13 -13.58 10.33
N PRO A 344 -12.08 -14.39 9.79
CA PRO A 344 -12.77 -14.08 8.54
C PRO A 344 -13.49 -12.72 8.57
N GLU A 345 -14.17 -12.40 9.68
CA GLU A 345 -14.90 -11.14 9.89
C GLU A 345 -14.00 -9.89 10.02
N ALA A 346 -12.67 -10.05 10.00
CA ALA A 346 -11.74 -8.93 10.09
C ALA A 346 -11.40 -8.31 8.71
N PHE A 347 -11.75 -8.98 7.60
CA PHE A 347 -11.64 -8.39 6.26
C PHE A 347 -12.99 -7.94 5.74
N GLU A 348 -13.12 -6.66 5.42
CA GLU A 348 -14.33 -6.07 4.83
C GLU A 348 -13.97 -5.39 3.50
N TRP A 349 -14.80 -5.57 2.47
CA TRP A 349 -14.57 -4.93 1.17
C TRP A 349 -15.86 -4.44 0.53
N HIS A 350 -15.76 -3.31 -0.16
CA HIS A 350 -16.86 -2.62 -0.84
C HIS A 350 -16.44 -2.21 -2.25
N HIS A 351 -17.34 -2.35 -3.22
CA HIS A 351 -17.18 -1.76 -4.54
C HIS A 351 -17.68 -0.30 -4.57
N TYR A 352 -17.28 0.44 -5.61
CA TYR A 352 -17.98 1.67 -6.00
C TYR A 352 -19.49 1.38 -6.18
N ALA A 353 -20.36 2.33 -5.82
CA ALA A 353 -21.82 2.15 -5.91
C ALA A 353 -22.33 1.71 -7.31
N LYS A 354 -21.63 2.13 -8.37
CA LYS A 354 -21.85 1.72 -9.78
C LYS A 354 -21.63 0.22 -10.03
N TYR A 355 -20.78 -0.42 -9.23
CA TYR A 355 -20.35 -1.82 -9.35
C TYR A 355 -20.76 -2.68 -8.15
N ALA A 356 -21.63 -2.17 -7.27
CA ALA A 356 -22.06 -2.87 -6.05
C ALA A 356 -22.87 -4.14 -6.36
N ASP A 357 -23.74 -4.08 -7.37
CA ASP A 357 -24.46 -5.25 -7.90
C ASP A 357 -23.48 -6.19 -8.60
N GLU A 358 -23.46 -7.47 -8.23
CA GLU A 358 -22.65 -8.51 -8.86
C GLU A 358 -22.97 -8.68 -10.35
N ALA A 359 -24.23 -8.49 -10.75
CA ALA A 359 -24.65 -8.53 -12.16
C ALA A 359 -24.10 -7.38 -13.01
N SER A 360 -23.48 -6.36 -12.39
CA SER A 360 -22.80 -5.26 -13.10
C SER A 360 -21.30 -5.49 -13.30
N ARG A 361 -20.73 -6.54 -12.69
CA ARG A 361 -19.31 -6.90 -12.75
C ARG A 361 -19.10 -8.06 -13.73
N THR A 362 -17.85 -8.44 -13.95
CA THR A 362 -17.51 -9.68 -14.65
C THR A 362 -16.34 -10.32 -13.93
N ASP A 363 -16.49 -11.59 -13.59
CA ASP A 363 -15.40 -12.38 -13.02
C ASP A 363 -14.46 -12.84 -14.14
N TYR A 364 -13.16 -12.69 -13.92
CA TYR A 364 -12.13 -12.99 -14.91
C TYR A 364 -11.07 -13.89 -14.27
N ASP A 365 -10.62 -14.95 -14.95
CA ASP A 365 -9.44 -15.72 -14.54
C ASP A 365 -8.12 -14.99 -14.90
N ALA A 366 -8.14 -14.21 -15.98
CA ALA A 366 -7.07 -13.29 -16.40
C ALA A 366 -7.68 -12.12 -17.19
N LEU A 367 -7.12 -10.91 -17.05
CA LEU A 367 -7.46 -9.80 -17.93
C LEU A 367 -6.85 -10.03 -19.34
N PRO A 368 -7.56 -9.66 -20.42
CA PRO A 368 -7.05 -9.80 -21.78
C PRO A 368 -5.88 -8.83 -22.05
N ASP A 369 -4.99 -9.23 -22.95
CA ASP A 369 -3.87 -8.41 -23.41
C ASP A 369 -4.36 -7.28 -24.36
N GLY A 370 -3.65 -6.15 -24.43
CA GLY A 370 -3.95 -5.07 -25.38
C GLY A 370 -4.92 -3.97 -24.92
N LEU A 371 -5.30 -3.93 -23.63
CA LEU A 371 -6.28 -2.99 -23.09
C LEU A 371 -5.82 -1.52 -23.12
N SER A 372 -6.75 -0.62 -23.39
CA SER A 372 -6.63 0.81 -23.08
C SER A 372 -6.85 1.09 -21.59
N ARG A 373 -6.56 2.32 -21.17
CA ARG A 373 -6.72 2.75 -19.76
C ARG A 373 -8.18 2.72 -19.30
N ASP A 374 -9.10 3.13 -20.15
CA ASP A 374 -10.53 3.22 -19.82
C ASP A 374 -11.20 1.84 -19.81
N GLU A 375 -10.80 0.95 -20.73
CA GLU A 375 -11.24 -0.44 -20.72
C GLU A 375 -10.71 -1.18 -19.49
N PHE A 376 -9.43 -0.98 -19.14
CA PHE A 376 -8.85 -1.55 -17.92
C PHE A 376 -9.66 -1.14 -16.68
N TYR A 377 -9.87 0.16 -16.46
CA TYR A 377 -10.61 0.63 -15.27
C TYR A 377 -12.07 0.16 -15.25
N ARG A 378 -12.74 0.08 -16.40
CA ARG A 378 -14.08 -0.50 -16.51
C ARG A 378 -14.10 -1.98 -16.12
N MET A 379 -13.07 -2.75 -16.49
CA MET A 379 -12.97 -4.19 -16.21
C MET A 379 -12.55 -4.50 -14.77
N VAL A 380 -11.76 -3.63 -14.11
CA VAL A 380 -11.42 -3.74 -12.69
C VAL A 380 -12.40 -3.00 -11.75
N ASN A 381 -13.63 -2.76 -12.22
CA ASN A 381 -14.76 -2.21 -11.44
C ASN A 381 -14.50 -0.83 -10.80
N VAL A 382 -13.70 0.02 -11.46
CA VAL A 382 -13.34 1.37 -10.97
C VAL A 382 -14.25 2.45 -11.53
N ASP A 383 -14.73 3.35 -10.67
CA ASP A 383 -15.50 4.53 -11.06
C ASP A 383 -14.76 5.84 -10.71
N GLY A 384 -13.77 6.19 -11.53
CA GLY A 384 -12.86 7.33 -11.30
C GLY A 384 -13.50 8.67 -10.88
N PRO A 385 -14.65 9.11 -11.44
CA PRO A 385 -15.34 10.33 -10.99
C PRO A 385 -15.82 10.29 -9.53
N ASN A 386 -15.91 9.10 -8.94
CA ASN A 386 -16.30 8.87 -7.55
C ASN A 386 -15.12 8.41 -6.67
N HIS A 387 -13.86 8.59 -7.07
CA HIS A 387 -12.68 8.33 -6.24
C HIS A 387 -12.55 9.40 -5.12
N TYR A 388 -12.78 9.02 -3.87
CA TYR A 388 -12.72 9.90 -2.67
C TYR A 388 -12.79 9.08 -1.37
N PHE A 389 -12.52 9.70 -0.22
CA PHE A 389 -12.52 8.99 1.07
C PHE A 389 -13.94 8.59 1.53
N LYS A 390 -14.20 7.28 1.60
CA LYS A 390 -15.52 6.64 1.74
C LYS A 390 -16.01 6.55 3.18
N MET A 391 -16.28 7.70 3.79
CA MET A 391 -16.81 7.76 5.16
C MET A 391 -18.13 7.01 5.37
N GLU A 392 -18.91 6.80 4.31
CA GLU A 392 -20.11 5.96 4.28
C GLU A 392 -19.84 4.48 4.63
N TRP A 393 -18.64 3.97 4.32
CA TRP A 393 -18.21 2.61 4.64
C TRP A 393 -17.29 2.60 5.87
N VAL A 394 -16.29 3.48 5.89
CA VAL A 394 -15.28 3.57 6.97
C VAL A 394 -15.92 3.94 8.30
N GLY A 395 -16.94 4.81 8.32
CA GLY A 395 -17.63 5.21 9.55
C GLY A 395 -18.29 4.02 10.26
N PRO A 396 -19.27 3.34 9.65
CA PRO A 396 -19.93 2.18 10.27
C PRO A 396 -18.98 1.03 10.62
N TRP A 397 -17.91 0.80 9.83
CA TRP A 397 -16.86 -0.17 10.15
C TRP A 397 -16.08 0.23 11.41
N LEU A 398 -15.62 1.49 11.49
CA LEU A 398 -14.93 2.02 12.65
C LEU A 398 -15.82 1.97 13.90
N ASP A 399 -17.11 2.29 13.77
CA ASP A 399 -18.06 2.22 14.88
C ASP A 399 -18.26 0.77 15.36
N ARG A 400 -18.08 -0.26 14.51
CA ARG A 400 -18.06 -1.67 14.96
C ARG A 400 -16.72 -1.99 15.65
N LEU A 401 -15.62 -1.65 15.00
CA LEU A 401 -14.24 -1.91 15.43
C LEU A 401 -13.92 -1.28 16.80
N LEU A 402 -14.41 -0.07 17.08
CA LEU A 402 -14.21 0.61 18.36
C LEU A 402 -15.05 0.01 19.50
N ARG A 403 -16.18 -0.64 19.19
CA ARG A 403 -17.09 -1.29 20.17
C ARG A 403 -16.73 -2.75 20.47
N SER A 404 -15.98 -3.42 19.61
CA SER A 404 -15.48 -4.79 19.87
C SER A 404 -14.21 -4.81 20.73
N MET A 405 -13.56 -3.67 20.93
CA MET A 405 -12.41 -3.55 21.83
C MET A 405 -12.85 -3.42 23.30
N PRO A 406 -12.17 -4.09 24.25
CA PRO A 406 -12.34 -3.80 25.67
C PRO A 406 -12.10 -2.32 25.98
N THR A 407 -12.91 -1.78 26.90
CA THR A 407 -12.55 -0.56 27.63
C THR A 407 -11.28 -0.83 28.43
N ALA A 408 -10.28 0.05 28.33
CA ALA A 408 -9.11 -0.04 29.19
C ALA A 408 -9.53 0.26 30.64
N GLU A 409 -9.15 -0.62 31.57
CA GLU A 409 -9.22 -0.41 33.03
C GLU A 409 -8.09 0.51 33.53
#